data_AF-A0A117M005-F1
#
_entry.id   AF-A0A117M005-F1
#
_cell.length_a   1.000
_cell.length_b   1.000
_cell.length_c   1.000
_cell.angle_alpha   90.00
_cell.angle_beta   90.00
_cell.angle_gamma   90.00
#
_symmetry.space_group_name_H-M   'P 1'
#
loop_
_entity.id
_entity.type
_entity.pdbx_description
1 polymer ?
#
loop_
_entity_poly.entity_id
_entity_poly.type
_entity_poly.pdbx_seq_one_letter_code
_entity_poly.pdbx_strand_id
1 'polypeptide(L)' 'MRIDIITVLPEMIEGALHTSILKRAQEKGLAQFGLHNLRDYSLDK' A
#
# COMPACT_ATOMS: atom_id res chain seq x y z
N MET A 1 -5.55 -1.51 12.67
CA MET A 1 -4.13 -1.90 12.44
C MET A 1 -3.59 -1.14 11.25
N ARG A 2 -2.35 -0.62 11.33
CA ARG A 2 -1.72 0.11 10.22
C ARG A 2 -0.57 -0.72 9.64
N ILE A 3 -0.51 -0.81 8.32
CA ILE A 3 0.53 -1.54 7.59
C ILE A 3 1.08 -0.60 6.51
N ASP A 4 2.36 -0.28 6.59
CA ASP A 4 3.06 0.52 5.58
C ASP A 4 3.97 -0.41 4.76
N ILE A 5 3.91 -0.26 3.44
CA ILE A 5 4.64 -1.08 2.48
C ILE A 5 5.55 -0.15 1.68
N ILE A 6 6.85 -0.42 1.74
CA ILE A 6 7.86 0.28 0.95
C ILE A 6 8.28 -0.64 -0.20
N THR A 7 8.16 -0.16 -1.42
CA THR A 7 8.52 -0.90 -2.64
C THR A 7 9.01 0.06 -3.71
N VAL A 8 9.74 -0.44 -4.72
CA VAL A 8 10.11 0.34 -5.91
C VAL A 8 9.04 0.31 -7.01
N LEU A 9 7.97 -0.46 -6.81
CA LEU A 9 6.89 -0.64 -7.79
C LEU A 9 5.52 -0.83 -7.08
N PRO A 10 4.92 0.25 -6.54
CA PRO A 10 3.64 0.20 -5.82
C PRO A 10 2.46 -0.33 -6.65
N GLU A 11 2.47 -0.07 -7.95
CA GLU A 11 1.38 -0.34 -8.88
C GLU A 11 1.10 -1.85 -9.01
N MET A 12 2.11 -2.70 -8.76
CA MET A 12 1.95 -4.15 -8.78
C MET A 12 1.04 -4.69 -7.67
N ILE A 13 0.93 -3.97 -6.56
CA ILE A 13 0.26 -4.45 -5.33
C ILE A 13 -0.94 -3.62 -4.93
N GLU A 14 -1.06 -2.37 -5.41
CA GLU A 14 -2.20 -1.49 -5.15
C GLU A 14 -3.54 -2.17 -5.44
N GLY A 15 -3.67 -2.81 -6.61
CA GLY A 15 -4.90 -3.54 -6.96
C GLY A 15 -5.22 -4.70 -6.01
N ALA A 16 -4.21 -5.41 -5.51
CA ALA A 16 -4.41 -6.50 -4.56
C ALA A 16 -4.93 -5.97 -3.21
N LEU A 17 -4.40 -4.84 -2.72
CA LEU A 17 -4.82 -4.23 -1.45
C LEU A 17 -6.29 -3.80 -1.45
N HIS A 18 -6.83 -3.42 -2.62
CA HIS A 18 -8.20 -2.96 -2.78
C HIS A 18 -9.19 -4.05 -3.24
N THR A 19 -8.84 -5.33 -3.11
CA THR A 19 -9.73 -6.44 -3.49
C THR A 19 -10.02 -7.41 -2.35
N SER A 20 -11.13 -8.15 -2.48
CA SER A 20 -11.50 -9.27 -1.60
C SER A 20 -11.46 -8.92 -0.10
N ILE A 21 -10.77 -9.75 0.72
CA ILE A 21 -10.68 -9.62 2.17
C ILE A 21 -9.97 -8.33 2.61
N LEU A 22 -8.98 -7.86 1.84
CA LEU A 22 -8.21 -6.66 2.16
C LEU A 22 -9.09 -5.41 2.02
N LYS A 23 -9.88 -5.33 0.93
CA LYS A 23 -10.90 -4.29 0.76
C LYS A 23 -11.89 -4.25 1.93
N ARG A 24 -12.45 -5.40 2.31
CA ARG A 24 -13.40 -5.51 3.43
C ARG A 24 -12.77 -5.08 4.76
N ALA A 25 -11.50 -5.37 4.98
CA ALA A 25 -10.78 -4.94 6.17
C ALA A 25 -10.60 -3.42 6.23
N GLN A 26 -10.35 -2.77 5.08
CA GLN A 26 -10.31 -1.31 4.96
C GLN A 26 -11.68 -0.68 5.22
N GLU A 27 -12.74 -1.20 4.58
CA GLU A 27 -14.12 -0.70 4.73
C GLU A 27 -14.62 -0.80 6.18
N LYS A 28 -14.21 -1.85 6.90
CA LYS A 28 -14.53 -2.05 8.32
C LYS A 28 -13.60 -1.29 9.28
N GLY A 29 -12.63 -0.52 8.76
CA GLY A 29 -11.65 0.21 9.58
C GLY A 29 -10.69 -0.69 10.38
N LEU A 30 -10.61 -1.97 10.05
CA LEU A 30 -9.77 -2.94 10.77
C LEU A 30 -8.30 -2.82 10.33
N ALA A 31 -8.08 -2.47 9.07
CA ALA A 31 -6.75 -2.29 8.48
C ALA A 31 -6.66 -1.00 7.65
N GLN A 32 -5.51 -0.33 7.71
CA GLN A 32 -5.13 0.76 6.82
C GLN A 32 -3.80 0.43 6.17
N PHE A 33 -3.70 0.64 4.85
CA PHE A 33 -2.51 0.38 4.07
C PHE A 33 -1.90 1.71 3.58
N GLY A 34 -0.61 1.90 3.81
CA GLY A 34 0.19 2.97 3.20
C GLY A 34 1.16 2.38 2.19
N LEU A 35 1.12 2.86 0.94
CA LEU A 35 2.07 2.48 -0.10
C LEU A 35 3.07 3.61 -0.30
N HIS A 36 4.36 3.28 -0.24
CA HIS A 36 5.46 4.23 -0.40
C HIS A 36 6.38 3.75 -1.52
N ASN A 37 6.55 4.56 -2.56
CA ASN A 37 7.58 4.30 -3.56
C ASN A 37 8.93 4.73 -3.01
N LEU A 38 9.88 3.81 -2.88
CA LEU A 38 11.22 4.12 -2.37
C LEU A 38 11.93 5.18 -3.22
N ARG A 39 11.63 5.26 -4.53
CA ARG A 39 12.24 6.23 -5.45
C ARG A 39 11.82 7.66 -5.17
N ASP A 40 10.68 7.88 -4.53
CA ASP A 40 10.23 9.24 -4.16
C ASP A 40 11.15 9.87 -3.09
N TYR A 41 12.00 9.06 -2.46
CA TYR A 41 12.92 9.47 -1.39
C TYR A 41 14.38 9.51 -1.83
N SER A 42 14.69 9.36 -3.13
CA SER A 42 16.05 9.58 -3.65
C SER A 42 16.28 11.04 -4.04
N LEU A 43 17.51 11.51 -3.84
CA LEU A 43 17.95 12.83 -4.31
C LEU A 43 18.36 12.83 -5.78
N ASP A 44 18.52 11.64 -6.35
CA ASP A 44 18.91 11.38 -7.73
C ASP A 44 17.80 10.60 -8.46
N LYS A 45 17.79 10.67 -9.79
CA LYS A 45 16.71 10.14 -10.63
C LYS A 45 16.92 8.70 -11.09
#